data_AF-A0A1Q4ZQN8-F1
#
_entry.id   AF-A0A1Q4ZQN8-F1
#
_cell.length_a   1.000
_cell.length_b   1.000
_cell.length_c   1.000
_cell.angle_alpha   90.00
_cell.angle_beta   90.00
_cell.angle_gamma   90.00
#
_symmetry.space_group_name_H-M   'P 1'
#
loop_
_entity.id
_entity.type
_entity.pdbx_description
1 polymer ?
#
loop_
_entity_poly.entity_id
_entity_poly.type
_entity_poly.pdbx_seq_one_letter_code
_entity_poly.pdbx_strand_id
1 'polypeptide(L)'
;MAITPSRHRNAVSEGMALGLIMCDRFTLPWDKVAIDLSFEGAWRSWQYRHRFSQVDTDIRHGGDGARVMTRADEGKQTSNFYWDTSGREIAIYPRNVWSDGEVDVDQAAEWIDG
;
A
#
# COMPACT_ATOMS: atom_id res chain seq x y z
N MET A 1 -15.63 13.24 10.07
CA MET A 1 -14.37 13.94 9.78
C MET A 1 -13.91 13.46 8.42
N ALA A 2 -13.65 14.34 7.45
CA ALA A 2 -13.19 13.89 6.13
C ALA A 2 -11.77 13.34 6.26
N ILE A 3 -11.55 12.12 5.78
CA ILE A 3 -10.22 11.51 5.75
C ILE A 3 -9.34 12.37 4.82
N THR A 4 -8.12 12.67 5.27
CA THR A 4 -7.23 13.56 4.52
C THR A 4 -6.70 12.86 3.25
N PRO A 5 -6.30 13.62 2.22
CA PRO A 5 -5.64 13.06 1.04
C PRO A 5 -4.45 12.15 1.35
N SER A 6 -3.66 12.46 2.39
CA SER A 6 -2.53 11.63 2.83
C SER A 6 -2.99 10.33 3.46
N ARG A 7 -4.05 10.35 4.28
CA ARG A 7 -4.61 9.14 4.90
C ARG A 7 -5.17 8.17 3.86
N HIS A 8 -5.94 8.64 2.86
CA HIS A 8 -6.41 7.77 1.77
C HIS A 8 -5.26 7.02 1.08
N ARG A 9 -4.17 7.73 0.77
CA ARG A 9 -3.02 7.16 0.06
C ARG A 9 -2.26 6.16 0.93
N ASN A 10 -2.04 6.49 2.19
CA ASN A 10 -1.35 5.61 3.12
C ASN A 10 -2.18 4.35 3.38
N ALA A 11 -3.49 4.48 3.59
CA ALA A 11 -4.37 3.34 3.80
C ALA A 11 -4.39 2.37 2.61
N VAL A 12 -4.46 2.88 1.38
CA VAL A 12 -4.35 2.02 0.18
C VAL A 12 -2.98 1.37 0.09
N SER A 13 -1.91 2.11 0.37
CA SER A 13 -0.54 1.58 0.34
C SER A 13 -0.30 0.49 1.39
N GLU A 14 -0.78 0.68 2.62
CA GLU A 14 -0.70 -0.31 3.70
C GLU A 14 -1.63 -1.50 3.47
N GLY A 15 -2.83 -1.27 2.93
CA GLY A 15 -3.76 -2.35 2.57
C GLY A 15 -3.21 -3.25 1.46
N MET A 16 -2.53 -2.67 0.47
CA MET A 16 -1.82 -3.45 -0.55
C MET A 16 -0.68 -4.28 0.04
N ALA A 17 0.10 -3.69 0.97
CA ALA A 17 1.16 -4.40 1.66
C ALA A 17 0.60 -5.59 2.46
N LEU A 18 -0.48 -5.37 3.22
CA LEU A 18 -1.16 -6.43 3.98
C LEU A 18 -1.65 -7.55 3.06
N GLY A 19 -2.31 -7.21 1.94
CA GLY A 19 -2.80 -8.21 0.99
C GLY A 19 -1.70 -9.07 0.37
N LEU A 20 -0.51 -8.51 0.14
CA LEU A 20 0.65 -9.26 -0.34
C LEU A 20 1.25 -10.15 0.76
N ILE A 21 1.35 -9.65 1.99
CA ILE A 21 1.77 -10.45 3.16
C ILE A 21 0.85 -11.66 3.36
N MET A 22 -0.47 -11.46 3.26
CA MET A 22 -1.45 -12.56 3.32
C MET A 22 -1.28 -13.61 2.20
N CYS A 23 -0.54 -13.27 1.14
CA CYS A 23 -0.16 -14.18 0.06
C CYS A 23 1.27 -14.73 0.20
N ASP A 24 1.90 -14.59 1.38
CA ASP A 24 3.31 -14.89 1.65
C ASP A 24 4.29 -14.15 0.72
N ARG A 25 3.92 -12.93 0.30
CA ARG A 25 4.74 -12.05 -0.55
C ARG A 25 5.21 -10.83 0.23
N PHE A 26 6.47 -10.88 0.68
CA PHE A 26 7.13 -9.75 1.34
C PHE A 26 7.99 -8.92 0.37
N THR A 27 8.34 -9.47 -0.78
CA THR A 27 9.08 -8.77 -1.82
C THR A 27 8.46 -8.97 -3.20
N LEU A 28 8.65 -7.99 -4.07
CA LEU A 28 8.31 -8.03 -5.49
C LEU A 28 9.52 -7.58 -6.31
N PRO A 29 9.80 -8.20 -7.47
CA PRO A 29 10.79 -7.67 -8.40
C PRO A 29 10.39 -6.26 -8.86
N TRP A 30 11.36 -5.35 -9.01
CA TRP A 30 11.09 -4.01 -9.54
C TRP A 30 10.82 -4.06 -11.05
N ASP A 31 9.56 -4.33 -11.41
CA ASP A 31 9.02 -4.23 -12.77
C ASP A 31 7.88 -3.21 -12.79
N LYS A 32 8.25 -1.95 -13.03
CA LYS A 32 7.32 -0.81 -13.01
C LYS A 32 6.09 -1.04 -13.90
N VAL A 33 6.29 -1.56 -15.12
CA VAL A 33 5.18 -1.73 -16.08
C VAL A 33 4.22 -2.80 -15.59
N ALA A 34 4.74 -3.94 -15.13
CA ALA A 34 3.90 -5.00 -14.60
C ALA A 34 3.15 -4.55 -13.33
N ILE A 35 3.81 -3.80 -12.45
CA ILE A 35 3.21 -3.27 -11.23
C ILE A 35 2.10 -2.28 -11.55
N ASP A 36 2.33 -1.33 -12.47
CA ASP A 36 1.33 -0.34 -12.86
C ASP A 36 0.07 -0.99 -13.41
N LEU A 37 0.23 -1.91 -14.36
CA LEU A 37 -0.89 -2.61 -14.98
C LEU A 37 -1.67 -3.44 -13.94
N SER A 38 -0.96 -4.12 -13.05
CA SER A 38 -1.56 -4.94 -12.00
C SER A 38 -2.32 -4.07 -10.99
N PHE A 39 -1.70 -3.00 -10.50
CA PHE A 39 -2.29 -2.09 -9.53
C PHE A 39 -3.49 -1.36 -10.12
N GLU A 40 -3.36 -0.75 -11.29
CA GLU A 40 -4.48 -0.02 -11.93
C GLU A 40 -5.63 -0.97 -12.28
N GLY A 41 -5.33 -2.18 -12.75
CA GLY A 41 -6.34 -3.20 -13.04
C GLY A 41 -7.12 -3.61 -11.79
N ALA A 42 -6.41 -3.91 -10.70
CA ALA A 42 -7.02 -4.22 -9.41
C ALA A 42 -7.83 -3.03 -8.87
N TRP A 43 -7.28 -1.82 -8.93
CA TRP A 43 -7.93 -0.60 -8.47
C TRP A 43 -9.25 -0.33 -9.22
N ARG A 44 -9.24 -0.41 -10.55
CA ARG A 44 -10.43 -0.14 -11.38
C ARG A 44 -11.54 -1.15 -11.15
N SER A 45 -11.21 -2.40 -10.83
CA SER A 45 -12.18 -3.47 -10.56
C SER A 45 -12.70 -3.47 -9.13
N TRP A 46 -12.04 -2.76 -8.21
CA TRP A 46 -12.42 -2.75 -6.80
C TRP A 46 -13.67 -1.91 -6.52
N GLN A 47 -14.73 -2.56 -6.01
CA GLN A 47 -16.03 -1.94 -5.76
C GLN A 47 -16.00 -0.78 -4.75
N TYR A 48 -15.03 -0.75 -3.83
CA TYR A 48 -14.93 0.26 -2.78
C TYR A 48 -14.00 1.42 -3.13
N ARG A 49 -13.43 1.47 -4.34
CA ARG A 49 -12.47 2.52 -4.76
C ARG A 49 -13.00 3.95 -4.56
N HIS A 50 -14.32 4.13 -4.69
CA HIS A 50 -15.00 5.42 -4.51
C HIS A 50 -14.81 6.03 -3.09
N ARG A 51 -14.48 5.20 -2.09
CA ARG A 51 -14.18 5.66 -0.73
C ARG A 51 -12.83 6.38 -0.65
N PHE A 52 -11.94 6.16 -1.62
CA PHE A 52 -10.58 6.70 -1.68
C PHE A 52 -10.41 7.63 -2.87
N SER A 53 -11.27 8.65 -2.97
CA SER A 53 -11.36 9.57 -4.13
C SER A 53 -10.04 10.26 -4.50
N GLN A 54 -9.15 10.45 -3.52
CA GLN A 54 -7.82 11.00 -3.78
C GLN A 54 -6.95 10.05 -4.60
N VAL A 55 -7.06 8.74 -4.40
CA VAL A 55 -6.29 7.75 -5.16
C VAL A 55 -6.82 7.65 -6.59
N ASP A 56 -8.14 7.72 -6.78
CA ASP A 56 -8.74 7.88 -8.12
C ASP A 56 -8.21 9.12 -8.84
N THR A 57 -8.08 10.24 -8.12
CA THR A 57 -7.50 11.48 -8.67
C THR A 57 -6.04 11.27 -9.05
N ASP A 58 -5.24 10.67 -8.18
CA ASP A 58 -3.82 10.40 -8.45
C ASP A 58 -3.66 9.56 -9.72
N ILE A 59 -4.39 8.44 -9.86
CA ILE A 59 -4.34 7.58 -11.05
C ILE A 59 -4.80 8.32 -12.31
N ARG A 60 -5.90 9.07 -12.23
CA ARG A 60 -6.45 9.82 -13.39
C ARG A 60 -5.48 10.89 -13.92
N HIS A 61 -4.69 11.50 -13.04
CA HIS A 61 -3.73 12.54 -13.40
C HIS A 61 -2.33 11.98 -13.77
N GLY A 62 -2.22 10.69 -14.05
CA GLY A 62 -0.97 10.05 -14.44
C GLY A 62 -0.08 9.66 -13.25
N GLY A 63 -0.68 9.50 -12.07
CA GLY A 63 -0.05 8.89 -10.93
C GLY A 63 0.28 7.43 -11.23
N ASP A 64 1.58 7.17 -11.29
CA ASP A 64 2.22 5.88 -11.45
C ASP A 64 1.71 4.87 -10.40
N GLY A 65 1.21 3.71 -10.83
CA GLY A 65 0.61 2.68 -9.97
C GLY A 65 1.62 2.15 -8.95
N ALA A 66 2.88 1.96 -9.36
CA ALA A 66 3.97 1.64 -8.45
C ALA A 66 4.13 2.71 -7.37
N ARG A 67 4.06 4.00 -7.72
CA ARG A 67 4.16 5.11 -6.77
C ARG A 67 2.97 5.20 -5.81
N VAL A 68 1.76 4.86 -6.28
CA VAL A 68 0.57 4.81 -5.41
C VAL A 68 0.69 3.63 -4.45
N MET A 69 1.09 2.46 -4.95
CA MET A 69 1.29 1.25 -4.17
C MET A 69 2.35 1.44 -3.07
N THR A 70 3.51 1.99 -3.41
CA THR A 70 4.66 2.14 -2.49
C THR A 70 4.66 3.45 -1.73
N ARG A 71 3.53 4.14 -1.66
CA ARG A 71 3.48 5.50 -1.11
C ARG A 71 3.80 5.56 0.38
N ALA A 72 3.50 4.53 1.15
CA ALA A 72 3.90 4.41 2.55
C ALA A 72 5.38 4.04 2.63
N ASP A 73 6.28 4.99 2.40
CA ASP A 73 7.73 4.80 2.57
C ASP A 73 8.15 4.85 4.05
N GLU A 74 9.41 4.49 4.33
CA GLU A 74 9.97 4.47 5.70
C GLU A 74 9.81 5.82 6.42
N GLY A 75 9.99 6.92 5.68
CA GLY A 75 9.91 8.28 6.20
C GLY A 75 8.49 8.73 6.54
N LYS A 76 7.47 8.01 6.07
CA LYS A 76 6.08 8.28 6.43
C LYS A 76 5.68 7.51 7.67
N GLN A 77 5.13 8.22 8.65
CA GLN A 77 4.62 7.64 9.89
C GLN A 77 3.28 6.90 9.66
N THR A 78 3.31 5.85 8.84
CA THR A 78 2.24 4.86 8.72
C THR A 78 2.17 3.96 9.94
N SER A 79 1.04 3.29 10.15
CA SER A 79 0.78 2.53 11.38
C SER A 79 1.53 1.21 11.39
N ASN A 80 1.47 0.47 10.29
CA ASN A 80 1.74 -0.97 10.27
C ASN A 80 2.90 -1.34 9.37
N PHE A 81 2.91 -0.81 8.15
CA PHE A 81 3.82 -1.25 7.11
C PHE A 81 4.47 -0.06 6.43
N TYR A 82 5.67 -0.30 5.91
CA TYR A 82 6.29 0.59 4.95
C TYR A 82 6.97 -0.18 3.83
N TRP A 83 7.13 0.51 2.71
CA TRP A 83 7.78 0.00 1.51
C TRP A 83 9.21 0.52 1.44
N ASP A 84 10.14 -0.36 1.11
CA ASP A 84 11.49 -0.02 0.69
C ASP A 84 11.60 -0.27 -0.82
N THR A 85 11.93 0.80 -1.55
CA THR A 85 12.14 0.77 -3.00
C THR A 85 13.55 1.18 -3.39
N SER A 86 14.49 1.19 -2.43
CA SER A 86 15.88 1.60 -2.65
C SER A 86 16.70 0.55 -3.43
N GLY A 87 16.25 -0.71 -3.40
CA GLY A 87 16.90 -1.86 -4.03
C GLY A 87 16.42 -2.17 -5.44
N ARG A 88 16.76 -3.39 -5.91
CA ARG A 88 16.26 -3.98 -7.17
C ARG A 88 14.89 -4.65 -7.01
N GLU A 89 14.39 -4.67 -5.79
CA GLU A 89 13.11 -5.24 -5.39
C GLU A 89 12.36 -4.18 -4.60
N ILE A 90 11.03 -4.31 -4.59
CA ILE A 90 10.14 -3.64 -3.66
C ILE A 90 9.98 -4.56 -2.47
N ALA A 91 10.38 -4.11 -1.29
CA ALA A 91 10.23 -4.86 -0.05
C ALA A 91 9.18 -4.24 0.86
N ILE A 92 8.43 -5.08 1.55
CA ILE A 92 7.48 -4.70 2.59
C ILE A 92 8.12 -5.01 3.94
N TYR A 93 8.17 -4.01 4.81
CA TYR A 93 8.63 -4.18 6.17
C TYR A 93 7.49 -3.89 7.16
N PRO A 94 7.24 -4.79 8.12
CA PRO A 94 6.45 -4.44 9.27
C PRO A 94 7.18 -3.35 10.06
N ARG A 95 6.44 -2.39 10.60
CA ARG A 95 6.97 -1.53 11.66
C ARG A 95 7.17 -2.37 12.92
N ASN A 96 7.99 -1.89 13.85
CA ASN A 96 8.34 -2.56 15.13
C ASN A 96 7.16 -2.74 16.10
N VAL A 97 5.95 -2.99 15.59
CA VAL A 97 4.72 -3.22 16.35
C VAL A 97 4.56 -4.70 16.71
N TRP A 98 5.13 -5.61 15.92
CA TRP A 98 5.13 -7.04 16.20
C TRP A 98 6.54 -7.51 16.56
N SER A 99 6.74 -7.83 17.84
CA SER A 99 8.05 -8.19 18.42
C SER A 99 8.63 -9.51 17.91
N ASP A 100 7.76 -10.37 17.38
CA ASP A 100 8.09 -11.78 17.11
C ASP A 100 8.21 -12.04 15.59
N GLY A 101 8.07 -11.00 14.77
CA GLY A 101 8.17 -11.05 13.31
C GLY A 101 6.93 -11.61 12.60
N GLU A 102 5.96 -12.14 13.34
CA GLU A 102 4.69 -12.60 12.81
C GLU A 102 3.67 -11.45 12.78
N VAL A 103 3.12 -11.17 11.60
CA VAL A 103 2.15 -10.09 11.38
C VAL A 103 0.77 -10.58 11.80
N ASP A 104 0.18 -9.93 12.81
CA ASP A 104 -1.24 -10.11 13.13
C ASP A 104 -2.09 -9.39 12.07
N VAL A 105 -2.70 -10.17 11.17
CA VAL A 105 -3.48 -9.65 10.03
C VAL A 105 -4.75 -8.93 10.48
N ASP A 106 -5.42 -9.44 11.51
CA ASP A 106 -6.68 -8.85 11.99
C ASP A 106 -6.39 -7.51 12.68
N GLN A 107 -5.37 -7.48 13.53
CA GLN A 107 -4.91 -6.23 14.16
C GLN A 107 -4.39 -5.22 13.12
N ALA A 108 -3.62 -5.69 12.13
CA ALA A 108 -3.16 -4.83 11.05
C ALA A 108 -4.33 -4.21 10.29
N ALA A 109 -5.36 -4.99 9.95
CA ALA A 109 -6.55 -4.49 9.28
C ALA A 109 -7.31 -3.44 10.11
N GLU A 110 -7.39 -3.61 11.44
CA GLU A 110 -7.99 -2.62 12.35
C GLU A 110 -7.19 -1.31 12.42
N TRP A 111 -5.87 -1.37 12.30
CA TRP A 111 -4.98 -0.20 12.43
C TRP A 111 -4.76 0.58 11.13
N ILE A 112 -5.13 0.00 9.98
CA ILE A 112 -5.10 0.73 8.69
C ILE A 112 -6.20 1.79 8.71
N ASP A 113 -5.78 3.05 8.86
CA ASP A 113 -6.68 4.19 9.03
C ASP A 113 -7.08 4.81 7.68
N GLY A 114 -8.11 4.22 7.05
CA GLY A 114 -8.54 4.47 5.67
C GLY A 114 -9.99 4.87 5.45
#